data_AF-A0ABD5EEG2-F1
#
_entry.id   AF-A0ABD5EEG2-F1
#
_cell.length_a   1.000
_cell.length_b   1.000
_cell.length_c   1.000
_cell.angle_alpha   90.00
_cell.angle_beta   90.00
_cell.angle_gamma   90.00
#
_symmetry.space_group_name_H-M   'P 1'
#
loop_
_entity.id
_entity.type
_entity.pdbx_description
1 polymer ?
#
loop_
_entity_poly.entity_id
_entity_poly.type
_entity_poly.pdbx_seq_one_letter_code
_entity_poly.pdbx_strand_id
1 'polypeptide(L)'
;ALTPELVLSIAITSKHTTGRARPSGVKVNAGTVLLVPGMTEEHFDRAHCEGIDQLKFIFYDWSRLGDGEAQRYVQWAHERGMTVKMHSGGVSRSGSSRVAGRDVVVAVKPDIVGHISGGPIPPPDDDIVAIIADLPSAHVEVCSSMNYR
;
A
#
# COMPACT_ATOMS: atom_id res chain seq x y z
N ALA A 1 13.48 -1.90 12.98
CA ALA A 1 12.60 -1.66 11.81
C ALA A 1 11.69 -2.86 11.64
N LEU A 2 10.54 -2.72 10.96
CA LEU A 2 9.72 -3.87 10.57
C LEU A 2 10.53 -4.73 9.57
N THR A 3 10.54 -6.05 9.74
CA THR A 3 11.24 -6.98 8.85
C THR A 3 10.26 -7.69 7.90
N PRO A 4 10.72 -8.16 6.73
CA PRO A 4 9.91 -8.95 5.79
C PRO A 4 9.14 -10.11 6.44
N GLU A 5 9.81 -10.94 7.24
CA GLU A 5 9.17 -12.08 7.91
C GLU A 5 8.13 -11.64 8.94
N LEU A 6 8.36 -10.54 9.67
CA LEU A 6 7.42 -10.06 10.67
C LEU A 6 6.11 -9.59 10.02
N VAL A 7 6.20 -8.78 8.96
CA VAL A 7 5.02 -8.25 8.25
C VAL A 7 4.28 -9.33 7.47
N LEU A 8 4.99 -10.33 6.93
CA LEU A 8 4.37 -11.48 6.29
C LEU A 8 3.65 -12.36 7.32
N SER A 9 4.29 -12.67 8.45
CA SER A 9 3.72 -13.53 9.49
C SER A 9 2.43 -12.95 10.09
N ILE A 10 2.40 -11.64 10.36
CA ILE A 10 1.18 -10.99 10.89
C ILE A 10 0.06 -10.95 9.84
N ALA A 11 0.40 -10.77 8.56
CA ALA A 11 -0.56 -10.76 7.46
C ALA A 11 -1.22 -12.14 7.28
N ILE A 12 -0.40 -13.21 7.25
CA ILE A 12 -0.87 -14.61 7.17
C ILE A 12 -1.74 -14.94 8.39
N THR A 13 -1.28 -14.60 9.60
CA THR A 13 -2.05 -14.82 10.82
C THR A 13 -3.41 -14.11 10.76
N SER A 14 -3.43 -12.86 10.28
CA SER A 14 -4.67 -12.08 10.14
C SER A 14 -5.61 -12.68 9.09
N LYS A 15 -5.10 -13.12 7.93
CA LYS A 15 -5.88 -13.78 6.87
C LYS A 15 -6.58 -15.02 7.41
N HIS A 16 -5.85 -15.89 8.10
CA HIS A 16 -6.38 -17.17 8.59
C HIS A 16 -7.26 -17.07 9.83
N THR A 17 -7.08 -16.05 10.65
CA THR A 17 -7.94 -15.83 11.83
C THR A 17 -9.25 -15.16 11.44
N THR A 18 -9.20 -14.12 10.61
CA THR A 18 -10.40 -13.40 10.17
C THR A 18 -11.17 -14.13 9.08
N GLY A 19 -10.50 -14.85 8.17
CA GLY A 19 -11.15 -15.60 7.08
C GLY A 19 -12.04 -16.75 7.57
N ARG A 20 -11.84 -17.22 8.81
CA ARG A 20 -12.67 -18.24 9.47
C ARG A 20 -13.88 -17.68 10.19
N ALA A 21 -13.97 -16.35 10.32
CA ALA A 21 -15.05 -15.68 11.01
C ALA A 21 -15.78 -14.72 10.06
N ARG A 22 -17.09 -14.59 10.24
CA ARG A 22 -17.88 -13.57 9.54
C ARG A 22 -18.59 -12.72 10.58
N PRO A 23 -17.88 -11.78 11.24
CA PRO A 23 -18.49 -10.90 12.22
C PRO A 23 -19.72 -10.22 11.62
N SER A 24 -20.88 -10.42 12.26
CA SER A 24 -22.16 -9.89 11.78
C SER A 24 -22.52 -10.26 10.32
N GLY A 25 -22.01 -11.40 9.82
CA GLY A 25 -22.24 -11.87 8.45
C GLY A 25 -21.38 -11.20 7.36
N VAL A 26 -20.58 -10.20 7.72
CA VAL A 26 -19.75 -9.41 6.79
C VAL A 26 -18.65 -10.27 6.18
N LYS A 27 -18.35 -10.06 4.89
CA LYS A 27 -17.16 -10.61 4.25
C LYS A 27 -15.97 -9.72 4.63
N VAL A 28 -15.01 -10.28 5.36
CA VAL A 28 -13.78 -9.58 5.73
C VAL A 28 -12.64 -10.16 4.91
N ASN A 29 -12.00 -9.33 4.09
CA ASN A 29 -10.73 -9.65 3.47
C ASN A 29 -9.63 -8.93 4.24
N ALA A 30 -8.95 -9.64 5.14
CA ALA A 30 -7.84 -9.10 5.92
C ALA A 30 -6.53 -9.81 5.56
N GLY A 31 -5.45 -9.38 6.21
CA GLY A 31 -4.11 -9.91 5.93
C GLY A 31 -3.38 -9.16 4.82
N THR A 32 -3.68 -7.86 4.63
CA THR A 32 -2.89 -7.01 3.74
C THR A 32 -1.43 -6.97 4.20
N VAL A 33 -0.50 -7.38 3.33
CA VAL A 33 0.94 -7.35 3.66
C VAL A 33 1.44 -5.91 3.63
N LEU A 34 2.12 -5.49 4.70
CA LEU A 34 2.80 -4.20 4.72
C LEU A 34 4.13 -4.33 3.97
N LEU A 35 4.31 -3.57 2.90
CA LEU A 35 5.54 -3.59 2.11
C LEU A 35 6.65 -2.84 2.85
N VAL A 36 7.78 -3.52 3.07
CA VAL A 36 8.96 -3.01 3.78
C VAL A 36 10.23 -3.32 2.99
N PRO A 37 11.32 -2.54 3.16
CA PRO A 37 12.57 -2.82 2.45
C PRO A 37 13.14 -4.21 2.74
N GLY A 38 13.80 -4.80 1.74
CA GLY A 38 14.45 -6.11 1.86
C GLY A 38 13.55 -7.32 1.66
N MET A 39 12.28 -7.14 1.26
CA MET A 39 11.46 -8.25 0.80
C MET A 39 12.01 -8.82 -0.52
N THR A 40 11.95 -10.14 -0.64
CA THR A 40 12.29 -10.92 -1.84
C THR A 40 11.01 -11.42 -2.52
N GLU A 41 11.13 -11.85 -3.77
CA GLU A 41 10.03 -12.46 -4.53
C GLU A 41 9.36 -13.63 -3.79
N GLU A 42 10.13 -14.46 -3.09
CA GLU A 42 9.62 -15.58 -2.28
C GLU A 42 8.60 -15.13 -1.22
N HIS A 43 8.73 -13.91 -0.67
CA HIS A 43 7.73 -13.39 0.27
C HIS A 43 6.38 -13.14 -0.42
N PHE A 44 6.37 -12.76 -1.70
CA PHE A 44 5.17 -12.57 -2.51
C PHE A 44 4.57 -13.91 -2.89
N ASP A 45 5.40 -14.91 -3.23
CA ASP A 45 4.95 -16.30 -3.45
C ASP A 45 4.25 -16.86 -2.22
N ARG A 46 4.89 -16.75 -1.05
CA ARG A 46 4.33 -17.22 0.21
C ARG A 46 3.04 -16.48 0.55
N ALA A 47 2.98 -15.16 0.39
CA ALA A 47 1.75 -14.40 0.61
C ALA A 47 0.60 -14.89 -0.30
N HIS A 48 0.88 -15.06 -1.59
CA HIS A 48 -0.09 -15.54 -2.56
C HIS A 48 -0.59 -16.97 -2.24
N CYS A 49 0.32 -17.89 -1.91
CA CYS A 49 -0.02 -19.26 -1.50
C CYS A 49 -0.92 -19.31 -0.27
N GLU A 50 -0.79 -18.35 0.65
CA GLU A 50 -1.64 -18.21 1.83
C GLU A 50 -2.97 -17.49 1.54
N GLY A 51 -3.24 -17.19 0.26
CA GLY A 51 -4.48 -16.56 -0.20
C GLY A 51 -4.54 -15.06 0.05
N ILE A 52 -3.41 -14.41 0.32
CA ILE A 52 -3.35 -12.95 0.40
C ILE A 52 -3.39 -12.38 -1.02
N ASP A 53 -4.21 -11.35 -1.21
CA ASP A 53 -4.45 -10.68 -2.49
C ASP A 53 -4.21 -9.16 -2.42
N GLN A 54 -3.84 -8.62 -1.26
CA GLN A 54 -3.62 -7.19 -1.06
C GLN A 54 -2.30 -6.89 -0.36
N LEU A 55 -1.61 -5.85 -0.82
CA LEU A 55 -0.39 -5.33 -0.21
C LEU A 55 -0.49 -3.80 -0.07
N LYS A 56 0.26 -3.23 0.88
CA LYS A 56 0.23 -1.78 1.11
C LYS A 56 1.61 -1.19 1.39
N PHE A 57 1.99 -0.18 0.62
CA PHE A 57 3.02 0.79 1.01
C PHE A 57 2.41 1.81 1.98
N ILE A 58 2.73 1.70 3.27
CA ILE A 58 2.26 2.66 4.30
C ILE A 58 3.40 3.33 5.05
N PHE A 59 4.45 2.58 5.39
CA PHE A 59 5.62 3.07 6.13
C PHE A 59 6.93 2.85 5.37
N TYR A 60 6.82 2.68 4.05
CA TYR A 60 7.97 2.42 3.18
C TYR A 60 8.85 3.67 3.08
N ASP A 61 10.16 3.46 3.04
CA ASP A 61 11.14 4.54 3.02
C ASP A 61 11.35 5.04 1.59
N TRP A 62 10.70 6.16 1.24
CA TRP A 62 10.79 6.76 -0.10
C TRP A 62 12.12 7.45 -0.41
N SER A 63 13.07 7.48 0.53
CA SER A 63 14.47 7.81 0.19
C SER A 63 15.09 6.75 -0.75
N ARG A 64 14.52 5.54 -0.76
CA ARG A 64 14.96 4.40 -1.57
C ARG A 64 14.40 4.37 -2.97
N LEU A 65 13.51 5.29 -3.36
CA LEU A 65 12.80 5.23 -4.65
C LEU A 65 13.71 4.97 -5.88
N GLY A 66 14.96 5.47 -5.83
CA GLY A 66 15.94 5.29 -6.91
C GLY A 66 16.55 3.90 -7.04
N ASP A 67 16.38 2.98 -6.07
CA ASP A 67 16.94 1.62 -6.13
C ASP A 67 16.04 0.60 -6.86
N GLY A 68 14.86 1.04 -7.29
CA GLY A 68 13.89 0.23 -8.04
C GLY A 68 13.17 -0.85 -7.21
N GLU A 69 13.39 -0.92 -5.89
CA GLU A 69 12.85 -1.98 -5.03
C GLU A 69 11.32 -1.93 -4.96
N ALA A 70 10.74 -0.75 -4.74
CA ALA A 70 9.29 -0.59 -4.70
C ALA A 70 8.62 -0.99 -6.02
N GLN A 71 9.23 -0.67 -7.16
CA GLN A 71 8.72 -1.02 -8.49
C GLN A 71 8.75 -2.55 -8.71
N ARG A 72 9.81 -3.23 -8.27
CA ARG A 72 9.87 -4.70 -8.31
C ARG A 72 8.77 -5.34 -7.47
N TYR A 73 8.44 -4.75 -6.31
CA TYR A 73 7.35 -5.25 -5.47
C TYR A 73 5.99 -5.15 -6.16
N VAL A 74 5.73 -4.05 -6.88
CA VAL A 74 4.51 -3.91 -7.70
C VAL A 74 4.49 -4.97 -8.80
N GLN A 75 5.61 -5.16 -9.51
CA GLN A 75 5.71 -6.20 -10.54
C GLN A 75 5.41 -7.61 -9.99
N TRP A 76 6.08 -8.02 -8.91
CA TRP A 76 5.88 -9.35 -8.31
C TRP A 76 4.45 -9.54 -7.80
N ALA A 77 3.82 -8.48 -7.27
CA ALA A 77 2.43 -8.51 -6.88
C ALA A 77 1.50 -8.72 -8.08
N HIS A 78 1.72 -8.00 -9.18
CA HIS A 78 0.92 -8.10 -10.41
C HIS A 78 1.05 -9.46 -11.08
N GLU A 79 2.24 -10.05 -11.12
CA GLU A 79 2.48 -11.41 -11.61
C GLU A 79 1.65 -12.48 -10.86
N ARG A 80 1.23 -12.17 -9.62
CA ARG A 80 0.40 -13.01 -8.75
C ARG A 80 -1.06 -12.53 -8.65
N GLY A 81 -1.45 -11.55 -9.46
CA GLY A 81 -2.80 -10.97 -9.46
C GLY A 81 -3.17 -10.25 -8.15
N MET A 82 -2.19 -9.80 -7.37
CA MET A 82 -2.41 -9.10 -6.11
C MET A 82 -2.55 -7.59 -6.35
N THR A 83 -3.34 -6.91 -5.52
CA THR A 83 -3.56 -5.46 -5.55
C THR A 83 -2.61 -4.74 -4.61
N VAL A 84 -1.91 -3.71 -5.11
CA VAL A 84 -1.00 -2.86 -4.35
C VAL A 84 -1.63 -1.50 -4.07
N LYS A 85 -1.76 -1.18 -2.79
CA LYS A 85 -2.20 0.13 -2.31
C LYS A 85 -1.02 0.97 -1.84
N MET A 86 -1.06 2.27 -2.09
CA MET A 86 -0.08 3.23 -1.58
C MET A 86 -0.75 4.24 -0.66
N HIS A 87 -0.14 4.51 0.49
CA HIS A 87 -0.49 5.65 1.34
C HIS A 87 -0.15 6.96 0.62
N SER A 88 -1.11 7.86 0.48
CA SER A 88 -0.88 9.22 0.00
C SER A 88 -1.22 10.28 1.06
N GLY A 89 -0.59 11.45 0.97
CA GLY A 89 -0.77 12.55 1.92
C GLY A 89 0.17 12.48 3.13
N GLY A 90 -0.20 13.19 4.20
CA GLY A 90 0.66 13.38 5.36
C GLY A 90 1.14 12.06 6.00
N VAL A 91 2.40 12.03 6.43
CA VAL A 91 3.01 10.89 7.14
C VAL A 91 3.31 11.29 8.59
N SER A 92 2.91 10.46 9.55
CA SER A 92 3.03 10.73 10.99
C SER A 92 4.32 10.17 11.62
N ARG A 93 5.34 9.85 10.81
CA ARG A 93 6.60 9.26 11.29
C ARG A 93 7.70 10.32 11.42
N SER A 94 8.16 10.55 12.65
CA SER A 94 9.37 11.32 12.92
C SER A 94 10.59 10.62 12.30
N GLY A 95 11.21 11.25 11.29
CA GLY A 95 12.50 10.82 10.74
C GLY A 95 12.49 10.24 9.31
N SER A 96 11.33 10.06 8.67
CA SER A 96 11.24 9.82 7.22
C SER A 96 10.01 10.57 6.69
N SER A 97 10.26 11.80 6.27
CA SER A 97 9.22 12.82 6.03
C SER A 97 8.90 13.02 4.55
N ARG A 98 9.30 12.09 3.67
CA ARG A 98 8.93 12.21 2.25
C ARG A 98 7.52 11.66 2.08
N VAL A 99 6.57 12.58 1.91
CA VAL A 99 5.21 12.27 1.45
C VAL A 99 5.31 11.53 0.11
N ALA A 100 4.47 10.52 -0.09
CA ALA A 100 4.24 9.96 -1.42
C ALA A 100 3.43 10.96 -2.24
N GLY A 101 4.12 11.96 -2.78
CA GLY A 101 3.58 12.93 -3.73
C GLY A 101 3.50 12.35 -5.14
N ARG A 102 3.17 13.20 -6.11
CA ARG A 102 3.01 12.81 -7.52
C ARG A 102 4.19 12.00 -8.06
N ASP A 103 5.40 12.48 -7.81
CA ASP A 103 6.64 11.87 -8.32
C ASP A 103 6.84 10.42 -7.84
N VAL A 104 6.58 10.17 -6.56
CA VAL A 104 6.64 8.82 -5.96
C VAL A 104 5.53 7.94 -6.53
N VAL A 105 4.29 8.44 -6.58
CA VAL A 105 3.12 7.67 -7.03
C VAL A 105 3.28 7.25 -8.49
N VAL A 106 3.65 8.17 -9.38
CA VAL A 106 3.84 7.89 -10.82
C VAL A 106 5.03 6.97 -11.07
N ALA A 107 6.08 7.05 -10.25
CA ALA A 107 7.24 6.17 -10.37
C ALA A 107 6.95 4.73 -9.92
N VAL A 108 6.13 4.55 -8.87
CA VAL A 108 5.82 3.23 -8.30
C VAL A 108 4.63 2.57 -8.97
N LYS A 109 3.66 3.35 -9.46
CA LYS A 109 2.45 2.88 -10.16
C LYS A 109 1.62 1.87 -9.34
N PRO A 110 1.17 2.22 -8.12
CA PRO A 110 0.27 1.36 -7.36
C PRO A 110 -1.10 1.24 -8.05
N ASP A 111 -1.84 0.18 -7.74
CA ASP A 111 -3.22 0.00 -8.23
C ASP A 111 -4.19 0.97 -7.56
N ILE A 112 -3.93 1.32 -6.30
CA ILE A 112 -4.77 2.20 -5.50
C ILE A 112 -3.92 3.29 -4.84
N VAL A 113 -4.23 4.55 -5.13
CA VAL A 113 -3.76 5.70 -4.36
C VAL A 113 -4.71 5.88 -3.17
N GLY A 114 -4.28 5.36 -2.03
CA GLY A 114 -5.05 5.29 -0.80
C GLY A 114 -5.25 6.66 -0.16
N HIS A 115 -6.46 6.89 0.37
CA HIS A 115 -6.91 8.11 1.05
C HIS A 115 -6.34 9.39 0.41
N ILE A 116 -6.50 9.54 -0.90
CA ILE A 116 -6.01 10.73 -1.64
C ILE A 116 -6.68 12.01 -1.16
N SER A 117 -7.90 11.90 -0.63
CA SER A 117 -8.61 12.98 0.06
C SER A 117 -8.10 13.27 1.47
N GLY A 118 -7.03 12.60 1.90
CA GLY A 118 -6.45 12.70 3.23
C GLY A 118 -7.04 11.71 4.23
N GLY A 119 -6.20 11.29 5.17
CA GLY A 119 -6.58 10.49 6.34
C GLY A 119 -5.84 10.93 7.60
N PRO A 120 -5.87 12.21 8.02
CA PRO A 120 -6.77 13.28 7.56
C PRO A 120 -6.10 14.34 6.66
N ILE A 121 -4.79 14.28 6.45
CA ILE A 121 -4.02 15.29 5.70
C ILE A 121 -3.79 14.82 4.25
N PRO A 122 -4.37 15.46 3.23
CA PRO A 122 -4.19 15.10 1.83
C PRO A 122 -2.82 15.53 1.30
N PRO A 123 -2.41 15.04 0.11
CA PRO A 123 -1.39 15.72 -0.69
C PRO A 123 -1.82 17.15 -1.07
N PRO A 124 -0.91 18.02 -1.54
CA PRO A 124 -1.29 19.27 -2.18
C PRO A 124 -2.27 19.05 -3.34
N ASP A 125 -3.22 19.96 -3.54
CA ASP A 125 -4.27 19.81 -4.57
C ASP A 125 -3.69 19.63 -5.98
N ASP A 126 -2.62 20.36 -6.32
CA ASP A 126 -1.92 20.22 -7.61
C ASP A 126 -1.36 18.81 -7.80
N ASP A 127 -0.86 18.19 -6.72
CA ASP A 127 -0.37 16.81 -6.74
C ASP A 127 -1.52 15.82 -6.93
N ILE A 128 -2.67 16.04 -6.30
CA ILE A 128 -3.87 15.21 -6.50
C ILE A 128 -4.30 15.24 -7.97
N VAL A 129 -4.43 16.44 -8.55
CA VAL A 129 -4.82 16.60 -9.96
C VAL A 129 -3.80 15.93 -10.88
N ALA A 130 -2.50 16.14 -10.62
CA ALA A 130 -1.44 15.57 -11.43
C ALA A 130 -1.38 14.03 -11.33
N ILE A 131 -1.58 13.45 -10.14
CA ILE A 131 -1.64 11.99 -9.95
C ILE A 131 -2.77 11.40 -10.79
N ILE A 132 -3.97 12.00 -10.75
CA ILE A 132 -5.13 11.53 -11.51
C ILE A 132 -4.86 11.62 -13.03
N ALA A 133 -4.23 12.71 -13.47
CA ALA A 133 -3.92 12.91 -14.88
C ALA A 133 -2.82 11.98 -15.40
N ASP A 134 -1.76 11.77 -14.64
CA ASP A 134 -0.56 11.03 -15.08
C ASP A 134 -0.65 9.52 -14.87
N LEU A 135 -1.50 9.07 -13.95
CA LEU A 135 -1.71 7.65 -13.66
C LEU A 135 -3.20 7.27 -13.74
N PRO A 136 -3.83 7.41 -14.93
CA PRO A 136 -5.27 7.18 -15.11
C PRO A 136 -5.70 5.72 -14.91
N SER A 137 -4.73 4.78 -14.85
CA SER A 137 -4.98 3.38 -14.56
C SER A 137 -5.16 3.07 -13.07
N ALA A 138 -4.71 3.96 -12.17
CA ALA A 138 -4.84 3.76 -10.74
C ALA A 138 -6.23 4.18 -10.25
N HIS A 139 -6.76 3.43 -9.28
CA HIS A 139 -7.94 3.84 -8.53
C HIS A 139 -7.55 4.86 -7.46
N VAL A 140 -8.44 5.83 -7.23
CA VAL A 140 -8.31 6.82 -6.17
C VAL A 140 -9.30 6.54 -5.03
N GLU A 141 -8.80 6.44 -3.81
CA GLU A 141 -9.63 6.21 -2.63
C GLU A 141 -9.96 7.53 -1.92
N VAL A 142 -11.26 7.83 -1.83
CA VAL A 142 -11.80 8.93 -1.01
C VAL A 142 -12.28 8.35 0.32
N CYS A 143 -11.82 8.90 1.44
CA CYS A 143 -12.16 8.40 2.78
C CYS A 143 -13.16 9.32 3.49
N SER A 144 -14.01 8.76 4.36
CA SER A 144 -14.93 9.58 5.18
C SER A 144 -14.21 10.34 6.29
N SER A 145 -13.08 9.82 6.79
CA SER A 145 -12.19 10.48 7.75
C SER A 145 -11.21 11.47 7.08
N MET A 146 -11.71 12.22 6.10
CA MET A 146 -10.94 13.12 5.23
C MET A 146 -10.70 14.50 5.82
N ASN A 147 -9.93 15.31 5.08
CA ASN A 147 -9.94 16.75 5.25
C ASN A 147 -11.35 17.28 4.97
N TYR A 148 -11.91 18.03 5.91
CA TYR A 148 -13.28 18.54 5.86
C TYR A 148 -13.43 19.80 4.98
N ARG A 149 -12.33 20.24 4.35
CA ARG A 149 -12.25 21.48 3.58
C ARG A 149 -12.31 21.20 2.10
#